data_AF-R0L322-F1
#
_entry.id   AF-R0L322-F1
#
_cell.length_a   1.000
_cell.length_b   1.000
_cell.length_c   1.000
_cell.angle_alpha   90.00
_cell.angle_beta   90.00
_cell.angle_gamma   90.00
#
_symmetry.space_group_name_H-M   'P 1'
#
loop_
_entity.id
_entity.type
_entity.pdbx_description
1 polymer ?
#
loop_
_entity_poly.entity_id
_entity_poly.type
_entity_poly.pdbx_seq_one_letter_code
_entity_poly.pdbx_strand_id
1 'polypeptide(L)'
;PRARLVPETLRRAKLDRPQATLDFWRLLYALLKQIHGGKWSEADAIDTQIRFVKSALWYQGYGRPELHRLPSDGSAGSRELLLAFSWLLHRISLLEQLLARNRVRTGDETSVCMCEDDLSQSEQGTTEIAPEYGPEDRVDVRYLQWLNGRLRFQWRSLHAQHQEQCKLLHKIHLLTSGSHVDQILGHFSVTEMDLIRQPENYKQVMLFL
;
A
#
# COMPACT_ATOMS: atom_id res chain seq x y z
N PRO A 1 -20.99 2.43 -4.42
CA PRO A 1 -20.03 2.24 -5.54
C PRO A 1 -18.67 2.91 -5.21
N ARG A 2 -17.59 2.13 -5.06
CA ARG A 2 -16.24 2.70 -4.89
C ARG A 2 -15.89 3.47 -6.17
N ALA A 3 -15.70 4.78 -6.08
CA ALA A 3 -15.24 5.60 -7.19
C ALA A 3 -13.86 5.09 -7.63
N ARG A 4 -13.84 4.25 -8.67
CA ARG A 4 -12.61 3.72 -9.25
C ARG A 4 -12.08 4.80 -10.18
N LEU A 5 -11.16 5.62 -9.66
CA LEU A 5 -10.48 6.61 -10.49
C LEU A 5 -9.61 5.90 -11.51
N VAL A 6 -9.79 6.27 -12.77
CA VAL A 6 -8.93 5.81 -13.87
C VAL A 6 -7.65 6.63 -13.83
N PRO A 7 -6.46 6.06 -14.09
CA PRO A 7 -5.19 6.81 -14.17
C PRO A 7 -5.26 8.00 -15.14
N GLU A 8 -6.10 7.91 -16.16
CA GLU A 8 -6.43 8.99 -17.09
C GLU A 8 -6.98 10.25 -16.39
N THR A 9 -7.78 10.10 -15.34
CA THR A 9 -8.38 11.22 -14.59
C THR A 9 -7.30 12.08 -13.92
N LEU A 10 -6.23 11.45 -13.40
CA LEU A 10 -5.09 12.16 -12.83
C LEU A 10 -4.31 12.94 -13.90
N ARG A 11 -4.09 12.33 -15.08
CA ARG A 11 -3.44 13.03 -16.21
C ARG A 11 -4.25 14.22 -16.69
N ARG A 12 -5.58 14.08 -16.79
CA ARG A 12 -6.50 15.14 -17.23
C ARG A 12 -6.61 16.26 -16.20
N ALA A 13 -6.58 15.94 -14.90
CA ALA A 13 -6.57 16.94 -13.82
C ALA A 13 -5.29 17.79 -13.82
N LYS A 14 -4.14 17.20 -14.14
CA LYS A 14 -2.89 17.96 -14.32
C LYS A 14 -3.01 19.04 -15.41
N LEU A 15 -3.86 18.81 -16.42
CA LEU A 15 -4.10 19.70 -17.55
C LEU A 15 -5.31 20.64 -17.35
N ASP A 16 -5.83 20.75 -16.12
CA ASP A 16 -6.99 21.58 -15.77
C ASP A 16 -8.25 21.31 -16.62
N ARG A 17 -8.42 20.06 -17.07
CA ARG A 17 -9.61 19.70 -17.86
C ARG A 17 -10.83 19.59 -16.94
N PRO A 18 -11.99 20.19 -17.32
CA PRO A 18 -13.19 20.24 -16.47
C PRO A 18 -13.80 18.86 -16.22
N GLN A 19 -13.56 17.92 -17.14
CA GLN A 19 -14.06 16.54 -17.08
C GLN A 19 -13.55 15.75 -15.86
N ALA A 20 -12.38 16.12 -15.31
CA ALA A 20 -11.80 15.44 -14.16
C ALA A 20 -12.15 16.12 -12.82
N THR A 21 -12.72 17.32 -12.83
CA THR A 21 -12.88 18.15 -11.63
C THR A 21 -13.87 17.55 -10.65
N LEU A 22 -15.03 17.10 -11.15
CA LEU A 22 -16.11 16.59 -10.31
C LEU A 22 -15.73 15.25 -9.64
N ASP A 23 -15.02 14.39 -10.37
CA ASP A 23 -14.48 13.15 -9.84
C ASP A 23 -13.43 13.41 -8.74
N PHE A 24 -12.61 14.46 -8.90
CA PHE A 24 -11.64 14.86 -7.90
C PHE A 24 -12.29 15.41 -6.61
N TRP A 25 -13.34 16.22 -6.74
CA TRP A 25 -14.11 16.68 -5.57
C TRP A 25 -14.71 15.51 -4.80
N ARG A 26 -15.35 14.57 -5.51
CA ARG A 26 -15.93 13.35 -4.92
C ARG A 26 -14.87 12.48 -4.25
N LEU A 27 -13.69 12.34 -4.86
CA LEU A 27 -12.56 11.64 -4.28
C LEU A 27 -12.13 12.29 -2.96
N LEU A 28 -11.84 13.58 -2.97
CA LEU A 28 -11.38 14.30 -1.80
C LEU A 28 -12.41 14.25 -0.67
N TYR A 29 -13.69 14.42 -1.01
CA TYR A 29 -14.79 14.27 -0.07
C TYR A 29 -14.79 12.87 0.56
N ALA A 30 -14.72 11.81 -0.25
CA ALA A 30 -14.72 10.44 0.24
C ALA A 30 -13.52 10.15 1.16
N LEU A 31 -12.32 10.57 0.76
CA LEU A 31 -11.09 10.38 1.54
C LEU A 31 -11.14 11.12 2.87
N LEU A 32 -11.49 12.41 2.84
CA LEU A 32 -11.56 13.23 4.06
C LEU A 32 -12.64 12.71 5.00
N LYS A 33 -13.80 12.28 4.49
CA LYS A 33 -14.85 11.70 5.32
C LYS A 33 -14.42 10.38 5.97
N GLN A 34 -13.67 9.56 5.24
CA GLN A 34 -13.09 8.32 5.75
C GLN A 34 -12.07 8.58 6.87
N ILE A 35 -11.26 9.64 6.78
CA ILE A 35 -10.31 10.01 7.85
C ILE A 35 -11.05 10.53 9.09
N HIS A 36 -12.00 11.45 8.91
CA HIS A 36 -12.76 12.05 10.02
C HIS A 36 -13.83 11.12 10.61
N GLY A 37 -13.99 9.92 10.06
CA GLY A 37 -14.91 8.89 10.56
C GLY A 37 -16.39 9.17 10.36
N GLY A 38 -16.73 10.10 9.47
CA GLY A 38 -18.11 10.32 9.06
C GLY A 38 -18.64 9.13 8.26
N LYS A 39 -19.91 8.76 8.46
CA LYS A 39 -20.59 7.80 7.59
C LYS A 39 -20.73 8.39 6.19
N TRP A 40 -20.32 7.64 5.17
CA TRP A 40 -20.49 8.06 3.79
C TRP A 40 -21.99 8.26 3.47
N SER A 41 -22.31 9.40 2.86
CA SER A 41 -23.67 9.74 2.41
C SER A 41 -23.56 10.03 0.93
N GLU A 42 -24.07 9.11 0.10
CA GLU A 42 -24.03 9.23 -1.37
C GLU A 42 -24.98 10.33 -1.87
N ALA A 43 -25.92 10.76 -1.03
CA ALA A 43 -27.01 11.66 -1.38
C ALA A 43 -26.72 13.16 -1.11
N ASP A 44 -25.54 13.51 -0.59
CA ASP A 44 -25.22 14.90 -0.32
C ASP A 44 -25.02 15.66 -1.63
N ALA A 45 -25.72 16.78 -1.80
CA ALA A 45 -25.60 17.63 -2.97
C ALA A 45 -24.15 18.11 -3.17
N ILE A 46 -23.76 18.31 -4.44
CA ILE A 46 -22.35 18.58 -4.84
C ILE A 46 -21.80 19.84 -4.14
N ASP A 47 -22.63 20.87 -3.98
CA ASP A 47 -22.29 22.10 -3.25
C ASP A 47 -21.91 21.81 -1.79
N THR A 48 -22.61 20.87 -1.16
CA THR A 48 -22.40 20.49 0.24
C THR A 48 -21.12 19.67 0.37
N GLN A 49 -20.82 18.80 -0.60
CA GLN A 49 -19.55 18.07 -0.67
C GLN A 49 -18.38 19.05 -0.82
N ILE A 50 -18.49 20.05 -1.70
CA ILE A 50 -17.43 21.04 -1.95
C ILE A 50 -17.18 21.91 -0.71
N ARG A 51 -18.24 22.39 -0.06
CA ARG A 51 -18.14 23.17 1.19
C ARG A 51 -17.47 22.35 2.30
N PHE A 52 -17.81 21.07 2.43
CA PHE A 52 -17.15 20.17 3.35
C PHE A 52 -15.66 20.02 3.02
N VAL A 53 -15.29 19.75 1.77
CA VAL A 53 -13.88 19.59 1.38
C VAL A 53 -13.09 20.87 1.63
N LYS A 54 -13.62 22.05 1.30
CA LYS A 54 -12.96 23.33 1.58
C LYS A 54 -12.72 23.54 3.08
N SER A 55 -13.75 23.34 3.91
CA SER A 55 -13.63 23.50 5.37
C SER A 55 -12.70 22.46 6.00
N ALA A 56 -12.77 21.21 5.57
CA ALA A 56 -11.87 20.16 6.04
C ALA A 56 -10.41 20.42 5.65
N LEU A 57 -10.15 20.86 4.41
CA LEU A 57 -8.81 21.24 3.96
C LEU A 57 -8.27 22.44 4.74
N TRP A 58 -9.12 23.44 5.02
CA TRP A 58 -8.76 24.58 5.85
C TRP A 58 -8.39 24.16 7.28
N TYR A 59 -9.21 23.29 7.90
CA TYR A 59 -8.95 22.77 9.24
C TYR A 59 -7.64 21.98 9.32
N GLN A 60 -7.30 21.24 8.26
CA GLN A 60 -6.02 20.52 8.15
C GLN A 60 -4.83 21.46 7.92
N GLY A 61 -5.05 22.73 7.58
CA GLY A 61 -4.02 23.75 7.38
C GLY A 61 -3.66 24.04 5.91
N TYR A 62 -4.47 23.60 4.96
CA TYR A 62 -4.28 23.91 3.54
C TYR A 62 -4.83 25.31 3.20
N GLY A 63 -3.98 26.32 3.31
CA GLY A 63 -4.35 27.74 3.21
C GLY A 63 -4.30 28.37 1.81
N ARG A 64 -4.27 27.61 0.71
CA ARG A 64 -4.16 28.22 -0.63
C ARG A 64 -5.44 28.98 -1.02
N PRO A 65 -5.37 30.28 -1.33
CA PRO A 65 -6.57 31.08 -1.65
C PRO A 65 -7.22 30.66 -2.98
N GLU A 66 -6.45 30.12 -3.92
CA GLU A 66 -6.93 29.69 -5.23
C GLU A 66 -7.99 28.59 -5.13
N LEU A 67 -7.81 27.65 -4.19
CA LEU A 67 -8.78 26.58 -3.91
C LEU A 67 -10.10 27.14 -3.35
N HIS A 68 -10.02 28.14 -2.48
CA HIS A 68 -11.19 28.73 -1.83
C HIS A 68 -12.02 29.56 -2.80
N ARG A 69 -11.36 30.17 -3.79
CA ARG A 69 -11.97 30.94 -4.90
C ARG A 69 -12.64 30.06 -5.96
N LEU A 70 -12.46 28.73 -5.93
CA LEU A 70 -13.10 27.84 -6.91
C LEU A 70 -14.64 27.88 -6.81
N PRO A 71 -15.35 27.72 -7.94
CA PRO A 71 -16.81 27.73 -7.97
C PRO A 71 -17.40 26.58 -7.15
N SER A 72 -18.55 26.85 -6.53
CA SER A 72 -19.30 25.88 -5.72
C SER A 72 -19.95 24.76 -6.54
N ASP A 73 -19.96 24.88 -7.87
CA ASP A 73 -20.53 23.89 -8.79
C ASP A 73 -19.52 22.78 -9.15
N GLY A 74 -18.26 22.91 -8.73
CA GLY A 74 -17.22 21.91 -8.98
C GLY A 74 -16.79 21.82 -10.45
N SER A 75 -17.08 22.85 -11.24
CA SER A 75 -16.84 22.88 -12.69
C SER A 75 -15.37 23.14 -13.08
N ALA A 76 -14.57 23.74 -12.20
CA ALA A 76 -13.19 24.14 -12.49
C ALA A 76 -12.22 23.89 -11.31
N GLY A 77 -10.92 23.89 -11.62
CA GLY A 77 -9.84 23.82 -10.63
C GLY A 77 -9.27 22.43 -10.37
N SER A 78 -9.32 21.52 -11.35
CA SER A 78 -8.81 20.15 -11.16
C SER A 78 -7.31 20.09 -10.84
N ARG A 79 -6.49 21.06 -11.28
CA ARG A 79 -5.09 21.18 -10.87
C ARG A 79 -4.94 21.60 -9.40
N GLU A 80 -5.73 22.56 -8.94
CA GLU A 80 -5.70 22.99 -7.53
C GLU A 80 -6.17 21.85 -6.61
N LEU A 81 -7.15 21.06 -7.05
CA LEU A 81 -7.57 19.84 -6.33
C LEU A 81 -6.47 18.78 -6.31
N LEU A 82 -5.74 18.62 -7.41
CA LEU A 82 -4.59 17.72 -7.46
C LEU A 82 -3.47 18.18 -6.51
N LEU A 83 -3.24 19.49 -6.41
CA LEU A 83 -2.28 20.07 -5.46
C LEU A 83 -2.72 19.89 -4.01
N ALA A 84 -4.01 20.07 -3.71
CA ALA A 84 -4.55 19.79 -2.38
C ALA A 84 -4.41 18.30 -2.04
N PHE A 85 -4.67 17.41 -3.00
CA PHE A 85 -4.50 15.97 -2.83
C PHE A 85 -3.03 15.57 -2.60
N SER A 86 -2.09 16.10 -3.39
CA SER A 86 -0.67 15.82 -3.19
C SER A 86 -0.16 16.35 -1.85
N TRP A 87 -0.65 17.51 -1.43
CA TRP A 87 -0.36 18.07 -0.12
C TRP A 87 -0.89 17.18 1.01
N LEU A 88 -2.12 16.66 0.89
CA LEU A 88 -2.68 15.70 1.85
C LEU A 88 -1.83 14.42 1.93
N LEU A 89 -1.43 13.86 0.78
CA LEU A 89 -0.54 12.70 0.76
C LEU A 89 0.77 12.95 1.52
N HIS A 90 1.33 14.16 1.40
CA HIS A 90 2.60 14.51 2.02
C HIS A 90 2.48 14.88 3.51
N ARG A 91 1.45 15.63 3.91
CA ARG A 91 1.40 16.27 5.24
C ARG A 91 0.66 15.48 6.30
N ILE A 92 -0.39 14.76 5.92
CA ILE A 92 -1.23 14.03 6.88
C ILE A 92 -0.99 12.52 6.82
N SER A 93 0.09 12.09 6.16
CA SER A 93 0.39 10.68 5.89
C SER A 93 -0.87 9.90 5.47
N LEU A 94 -1.63 10.48 4.52
CA LEU A 94 -2.98 10.03 4.16
C LEU A 94 -3.05 8.50 3.95
N LEU A 95 -2.03 7.94 3.30
CA LEU A 95 -1.93 6.50 3.05
C LEU A 95 -1.80 5.69 4.35
N GLU A 96 -0.97 6.12 5.29
CA GLU A 96 -0.77 5.46 6.59
C GLU A 96 -2.06 5.47 7.41
N GLN A 97 -2.74 6.62 7.47
CA GLN A 97 -4.02 6.74 8.17
C GLN A 97 -5.11 5.86 7.55
N LEU A 98 -5.16 5.80 6.21
CA LEU A 98 -6.08 4.91 5.51
C LEU A 98 -5.73 3.43 5.74
N LEU A 99 -4.46 3.05 5.73
CA LEU A 99 -4.02 1.68 5.99
C LEU A 99 -4.35 1.23 7.41
N ALA A 100 -4.04 2.07 8.41
CA ALA A 100 -4.38 1.85 9.80
C ALA A 100 -5.88 1.63 9.98
N ARG A 101 -6.71 2.48 9.35
CA ARG A 101 -8.17 2.39 9.43
C ARG A 101 -8.76 1.20 8.67
N ASN A 102 -8.16 0.80 7.55
CA ASN A 102 -8.59 -0.36 6.76
C ASN A 102 -8.01 -1.70 7.29
N ARG A 103 -7.45 -1.71 8.51
CA ARG A 103 -6.91 -2.89 9.20
C ARG A 103 -5.79 -3.62 8.43
N VAL A 104 -5.08 -2.93 7.55
CA VAL A 104 -3.72 -3.38 7.19
C VAL A 104 -2.85 -2.93 8.34
N ARG A 105 -2.77 -3.75 9.40
CA ARG A 105 -1.71 -3.58 10.38
C ARG A 105 -0.41 -3.80 9.62
N THR A 106 0.29 -2.74 9.26
CA THR A 106 1.72 -2.81 8.94
C THR A 106 2.33 -3.55 10.11
N GLY A 107 2.78 -4.78 9.89
CA GLY A 107 3.10 -5.78 10.92
C GLY A 107 4.29 -5.46 11.81
N ASP A 108 4.55 -4.17 12.03
CA ASP A 108 5.66 -3.61 12.80
C ASP A 108 5.21 -3.12 14.19
N GLU A 109 3.94 -3.26 14.56
CA GLU A 109 3.54 -3.17 15.97
C GLU A 109 4.00 -4.44 16.70
N THR A 110 5.21 -4.39 17.26
CA THR A 110 5.63 -5.32 18.31
C THR A 110 5.03 -4.83 19.63
N SER A 111 3.86 -5.35 20.02
CA SER A 111 3.43 -5.23 21.41
C SER A 111 4.39 -6.07 22.26
N VAL A 112 5.38 -5.42 22.86
CA VAL A 112 6.18 -6.01 23.93
C VAL A 112 5.18 -6.31 25.06
N CYS A 113 4.89 -7.58 25.32
CA CYS A 113 4.16 -7.97 26.53
C CYS A 113 5.11 -7.66 27.68
N MET A 114 4.89 -6.49 28.28
CA MET A 114 5.33 -6.15 29.64
C MET A 114 4.44 -6.94 30.60
N CYS A 115 4.54 -8.26 30.53
CA CYS A 115 3.99 -9.10 31.56
C CYS A 115 5.14 -9.19 32.56
N GLU A 116 5.14 -8.25 33.53
CA GLU A 116 6.04 -8.29 34.67
C GLU A 116 5.93 -9.71 35.27
N ASP A 117 7.06 -10.41 35.35
CA ASP A 117 7.14 -11.67 36.09
C ASP A 117 6.95 -11.30 37.57
N ASP A 118 5.71 -11.31 38.06
CA ASP A 118 5.41 -11.44 39.48
C ASP A 118 5.78 -12.87 39.93
N LEU A 119 7.05 -13.21 39.80
CA LEU A 119 7.70 -14.30 40.55
C LEU A 119 8.23 -13.70 41.86
N SER A 120 7.33 -13.06 42.63
CA SER A 120 7.58 -12.84 44.04
C SER A 120 7.47 -14.18 44.74
N GLN A 121 8.63 -14.67 45.15
CA GLN A 121 8.85 -15.73 46.13
C GLN A 121 7.79 -15.66 47.25
N SER A 122 6.94 -16.69 47.34
CA SER A 122 6.15 -16.95 48.53
C SER A 122 6.47 -18.37 48.99
N GLU A 123 7.58 -18.51 49.70
CA GLU A 123 7.74 -19.65 50.60
C GLU A 123 6.80 -19.48 51.80
N GLN A 124 6.16 -20.60 52.16
CA GLN A 124 5.51 -20.95 53.43
C GLN A 124 4.08 -20.48 53.69
N GLY A 125 3.16 -21.47 53.72
CA GLY A 125 1.84 -21.33 54.32
C GLY A 125 0.81 -22.41 53.94
N THR A 126 1.02 -23.64 54.41
CA THR A 126 0.02 -24.62 54.91
C THR A 126 -1.39 -24.68 54.28
N THR A 127 -1.67 -25.83 53.62
CA THR A 127 -2.95 -26.54 53.42
C THR A 127 -4.20 -25.77 53.00
N GLU A 128 -4.70 -26.03 51.79
CA GLU A 128 -6.09 -26.46 51.56
C GLU A 128 -6.30 -26.98 50.13
N ILE A 129 -7.12 -28.02 50.01
CA ILE A 129 -7.37 -28.83 48.82
C ILE A 129 -8.17 -28.02 47.79
N ALA A 130 -7.61 -27.80 46.60
CA ALA A 130 -8.31 -27.29 45.43
C ALA A 130 -7.93 -28.15 44.20
N PRO A 131 -8.85 -28.36 43.24
CA PRO A 131 -8.84 -29.51 42.36
C PRO A 131 -7.65 -29.48 41.41
N GLU A 132 -7.00 -30.64 41.24
CA GLU A 132 -6.02 -30.90 40.19
C GLU A 132 -6.67 -30.64 38.82
N TYR A 133 -6.47 -29.43 38.30
CA TYR A 133 -6.53 -29.20 36.87
C TYR A 133 -5.20 -29.69 36.28
N GLY A 134 -5.23 -30.82 35.58
CA GLY A 134 -4.07 -31.41 34.92
C GLY A 134 -3.35 -30.43 33.98
N PRO A 135 -2.04 -30.59 33.76
CA PRO A 135 -1.21 -29.64 33.02
C PRO A 135 -1.29 -29.91 31.52
N GLU A 136 -2.49 -30.07 30.97
CA GLU A 136 -2.66 -30.23 29.53
C GLU A 136 -3.43 -29.03 28.97
N ASP A 137 -2.79 -28.39 27.98
CA ASP A 137 -3.36 -27.40 27.05
C ASP A 137 -3.34 -25.91 27.43
N ARG A 138 -2.36 -25.48 28.24
CA ARG A 138 -1.95 -24.06 28.23
C ARG A 138 -0.97 -23.83 27.09
N VAL A 139 -1.47 -23.45 25.91
CA VAL A 139 -0.63 -22.95 24.83
C VAL A 139 0.18 -21.76 25.34
N ASP A 140 1.49 -21.95 25.49
CA ASP A 140 2.39 -20.92 26.00
C ASP A 140 2.39 -19.71 25.06
N VAL A 141 1.96 -18.57 25.58
CA VAL A 141 1.91 -17.30 24.85
C VAL A 141 3.30 -16.91 24.34
N ARG A 142 4.37 -17.26 25.08
CA ARG A 142 5.77 -17.01 24.67
C ARG A 142 6.14 -17.85 23.44
N TYR A 143 5.69 -19.10 23.38
CA TYR A 143 5.89 -19.96 22.21
C TYR A 143 5.18 -19.42 20.97
N LEU A 144 3.94 -18.95 21.11
CA LEU A 144 3.20 -18.32 20.01
C LEU A 144 3.88 -17.02 19.53
N GLN A 145 4.36 -16.19 20.46
CA GLN A 145 5.11 -14.98 20.12
C GLN A 145 6.41 -15.29 19.37
N TRP A 146 7.16 -16.30 19.82
CA TRP A 146 8.36 -16.77 19.14
C TRP A 146 8.06 -17.28 17.73
N LEU A 147 7.02 -18.11 17.56
CA LEU A 147 6.63 -18.65 16.27
C LEU A 147 6.17 -17.54 15.31
N ASN A 148 5.46 -16.53 15.82
CA ASN A 148 5.08 -15.35 15.07
C ASN A 148 6.31 -14.55 14.61
N GLY A 149 7.28 -14.34 15.50
CA GLY A 149 8.56 -13.69 15.17
C GLY A 149 9.34 -14.44 14.09
N ARG A 150 9.40 -15.77 14.19
CA ARG A 150 10.05 -16.63 13.19
C ARG A 150 9.36 -16.53 11.83
N LEU A 151 8.03 -16.58 11.79
CA LEU A 151 7.27 -16.41 10.55
C LEU A 151 7.50 -15.04 9.91
N ARG A 152 7.49 -13.95 10.70
CA ARG A 152 7.78 -12.60 10.21
C ARG A 152 9.19 -12.49 9.64
N PHE A 153 10.18 -13.08 10.30
CA PHE A 153 11.56 -13.09 9.80
C PHE A 153 11.67 -13.84 8.48
N GLN A 154 11.07 -15.02 8.36
CA GLN A 154 11.04 -15.80 7.12
C GLN A 154 10.35 -15.03 5.99
N TRP A 155 9.22 -14.39 6.27
CA TRP A 155 8.52 -13.54 5.29
C TRP A 155 9.39 -12.38 4.80
N ARG A 156 10.05 -11.66 5.71
CA ARG A 156 10.95 -10.55 5.35
C ARG A 156 12.14 -11.05 4.51
N SER A 157 12.72 -12.21 4.86
CA SER A 157 13.80 -12.82 4.10
C SER A 157 13.36 -13.21 2.68
N LEU A 158 12.18 -13.84 2.54
CA LEU A 158 11.61 -14.19 1.24
C LEU A 158 11.35 -12.94 0.39
N HIS A 159 10.78 -11.90 0.98
CA HIS A 159 10.53 -10.64 0.29
C HIS A 159 11.83 -9.97 -0.17
N ALA A 160 12.87 -9.96 0.66
CA ALA A 160 14.19 -9.44 0.28
C ALA A 160 14.80 -10.25 -0.88
N GLN A 161 14.72 -11.58 -0.85
CA GLN A 161 15.17 -12.42 -1.95
C GLN A 161 14.40 -12.14 -3.25
N HIS A 162 13.08 -11.97 -3.17
CA HIS A 162 12.27 -11.61 -4.33
C HIS A 162 12.68 -10.25 -4.91
N GLN A 163 12.95 -9.25 -4.07
CA GLN A 163 13.45 -7.96 -4.52
C GLN A 163 14.81 -8.07 -5.23
N GLU A 164 15.73 -8.86 -4.69
CA GLU A 164 17.03 -9.11 -5.35
C GLU A 164 16.84 -9.84 -6.69
N GLN A 165 15.94 -10.81 -6.77
CA GLN A 165 15.60 -11.49 -8.02
C GLN A 165 15.06 -10.49 -9.06
N CYS A 166 14.13 -9.61 -8.68
CA CYS A 166 13.62 -8.57 -9.58
C CYS A 166 14.72 -7.62 -10.06
N LYS A 167 15.67 -7.23 -9.19
CA LYS A 167 16.81 -6.39 -9.58
C LYS A 167 17.72 -7.10 -10.59
N LEU A 168 18.02 -8.39 -10.36
CA LEU A 168 18.82 -9.18 -11.30
C LEU A 168 18.10 -9.36 -12.64
N LEU A 169 16.80 -9.67 -12.62
CA LEU A 169 15.99 -9.77 -13.82
C LEU A 169 15.98 -8.45 -14.61
N HIS A 170 15.83 -7.32 -13.92
CA HIS A 170 15.89 -6.01 -14.54
C HIS A 170 17.26 -5.75 -15.20
N LYS A 171 18.37 -6.10 -14.53
CA LYS A 171 19.72 -6.00 -15.12
C LYS A 171 19.84 -6.86 -16.38
N ILE A 172 19.30 -8.08 -16.37
CA ILE A 172 19.31 -8.96 -17.55
C ILE A 172 18.51 -8.31 -18.69
N HIS A 173 17.31 -7.81 -18.43
CA HIS A 173 16.50 -7.14 -19.46
C HIS A 173 17.20 -5.89 -20.01
N LEU A 174 17.86 -5.11 -19.15
CA LEU A 174 18.60 -3.92 -19.59
C LEU A 174 19.80 -4.29 -20.47
N LEU A 175 20.55 -5.35 -20.12
CA LEU A 175 21.72 -5.78 -20.89
C LEU A 175 21.35 -6.48 -22.19
N THR A 176 20.20 -7.13 -22.23
CA THR A 176 19.72 -7.85 -23.42
C THR A 176 18.82 -6.98 -24.30
N SER A 177 18.56 -5.73 -23.90
CA SER A 177 17.69 -4.83 -24.65
C SER A 177 18.26 -4.52 -26.03
N GLY A 178 17.50 -4.83 -27.09
CA GLY A 178 17.90 -4.58 -28.48
C GLY A 178 18.90 -5.58 -29.08
N SER A 179 19.19 -6.69 -28.40
CA SER A 179 20.07 -7.75 -28.92
C SER A 179 19.39 -8.72 -29.90
N HIS A 180 18.07 -8.62 -30.06
CA HIS A 180 17.27 -9.47 -30.95
C HIS A 180 17.12 -8.83 -32.35
N VAL A 181 17.11 -9.66 -33.40
CA VAL A 181 17.01 -9.20 -34.81
C VAL A 181 15.68 -8.50 -35.09
N ASP A 182 14.62 -8.94 -34.41
CA ASP A 182 13.29 -8.34 -34.46
C ASP A 182 13.13 -7.24 -33.39
N GLN A 183 12.90 -5.99 -33.83
CA GLN A 183 12.81 -4.80 -32.97
C GLN A 183 11.63 -4.83 -31.98
N ILE A 184 10.65 -5.72 -32.21
CA ILE A 184 9.44 -5.83 -31.40
C ILE A 184 9.72 -6.60 -30.09
N LEU A 185 10.58 -7.62 -30.14
CA LEU A 185 10.87 -8.48 -28.98
C LEU A 185 11.87 -7.81 -28.06
N GLY A 186 12.85 -7.08 -28.60
CA GLY A 186 13.72 -6.20 -27.82
C GLY A 186 14.55 -6.89 -26.73
N HIS A 187 14.58 -8.22 -26.63
CA HIS A 187 15.43 -9.03 -25.75
C HIS A 187 15.71 -10.39 -26.42
N PHE A 188 16.80 -11.07 -26.04
CA PHE A 188 17.12 -12.40 -26.60
C PHE A 188 15.95 -13.37 -26.46
N SER A 189 15.65 -14.09 -27.54
CA SER A 189 14.68 -15.19 -27.49
C SER A 189 15.25 -16.35 -26.65
N VAL A 190 14.36 -17.19 -26.11
CA VAL A 190 14.76 -18.39 -25.34
C VAL A 190 15.71 -19.27 -26.17
N THR A 191 15.43 -19.40 -27.47
CA THR A 191 16.26 -20.14 -28.44
C THR A 191 17.64 -19.51 -28.64
N GLU A 192 17.75 -18.19 -28.70
CA GLU A 192 19.05 -17.50 -28.82
C GLU A 192 19.88 -17.63 -27.54
N MET A 193 19.24 -17.52 -26.37
CA MET A 193 19.92 -17.72 -25.10
C MET A 193 20.42 -19.17 -24.96
N ASP A 194 19.64 -20.15 -25.41
CA ASP A 194 20.03 -21.57 -25.41
C ASP A 194 21.18 -21.84 -26.42
N LEU A 195 21.22 -21.15 -27.56
CA LEU A 195 22.32 -21.22 -28.53
C LEU A 195 23.62 -20.63 -27.97
N ILE A 196 23.58 -19.53 -27.22
CA ILE A 196 24.75 -18.95 -26.53
C ILE A 196 25.25 -19.89 -25.44
N ARG A 197 24.33 -20.53 -24.70
CA ARG A 197 24.64 -21.44 -23.59
C ARG A 197 25.22 -22.77 -24.08
N GLN A 198 24.78 -23.26 -25.24
CA GLN A 198 25.21 -24.52 -25.84
C GLN A 198 25.51 -24.34 -27.34
N PRO A 199 26.75 -23.91 -27.69
CA PRO A 199 27.12 -23.62 -29.08
C PRO A 199 27.06 -24.85 -30.01
N GLU A 200 27.07 -26.08 -29.46
CA GLU A 200 26.95 -27.30 -30.26
C GLU A 200 25.56 -27.50 -30.88
N ASN A 201 24.51 -26.86 -30.33
CA ASN A 201 23.15 -26.94 -30.87
C ASN A 201 22.97 -26.11 -32.15
N TYR A 202 23.95 -25.26 -32.50
CA TYR A 202 23.93 -24.46 -33.73
C TYR A 202 23.84 -25.32 -35.00
N LYS A 203 24.43 -26.53 -34.96
CA LYS A 203 24.40 -27.50 -36.07
C LYS A 203 22.99 -28.03 -36.36
N GLN A 204 22.14 -28.14 -35.33
CA GLN A 204 20.76 -28.60 -35.50
C GLN A 204 19.86 -27.51 -36.09
N VAL A 205 20.05 -26.25 -35.72
CA VAL A 205 19.25 -25.12 -36.24
C VAL A 205 19.57 -24.84 -37.72
N MET A 206 20.83 -24.98 -38.14
CA MET A 206 21.22 -24.89 -39.57
C MET A 206 20.68 -26.02 -40.46
N LEU A 207 20.18 -27.12 -39.87
CA LEU A 207 19.53 -28.22 -40.62
C LEU A 207 18.04 -27.98 -40.87
N PHE A 208 17.43 -26.99 -40.20
CA PHE A 208 16.00 -26.65 -40.28
C PHE A 208 15.72 -25.27 -40.91
N LEU A 209 16.75 -24.56 -41.36
CA LEU A 209 16.68 -23.36 -42.21
C LEU A 209 16.93 -23.74 -43.67
#